data_AF-A0A2G8HYW1-F1
#
_entry.id   AF-A0A2G8HYW1-F1
#
_cell.length_a   1.000
_cell.length_b   1.000
_cell.length_c   1.000
_cell.angle_alpha   90.00
_cell.angle_beta   90.00
_cell.angle_gamma   90.00
#
_symmetry.space_group_name_H-M   'P 1'
#
loop_
_entity.id
_entity.type
_entity.pdbx_description
1 polymer ?
#
loop_
_entity_poly.entity_id
_entity_poly.type
_entity_poly.pdbx_seq_one_letter_code
_entity_poly.pdbx_strand_id
1 'polypeptide(L)'
;MHYPYKKGNNLKEILSFLHSRGFSKKELENIESIWKAKYPGKNELDEISSIMSLIKNNKSKLNRFNLYNKLIEKAESSKSSFISSLLFSVGYGQIGNKGLLAEHFKKLISINEVVYINDLSQEFISESNKEKYFKLINDLFSNLRESLEDEKLIRILDSNFHFLDLEGKIIKFESNSFDWSLNEIRENMRTTLYGTSFPSFWMKAVINRISNKDKEKFISKIEKSRILKRLNILDYWIFKDNLSPDDKTRTQIVDSLSTAYGKSLTSDYVILDLLEDSIVKKNLSLKDSEFKKPIFTLKRNYFHRALLDGRETSFPIMKLIEMGEEREDFVWWLIL
;
A
#
# COMPACT_ATOMS: atom_id res chain seq x y z
N MET A 1 -42.97 15.41 -15.41
CA MET A 1 -42.68 15.50 -13.96
C MET A 1 -41.23 15.10 -13.74
N HIS A 2 -40.34 16.07 -13.50
CA HIS A 2 -38.96 15.82 -13.13
C HIS A 2 -38.94 15.39 -11.66
N TYR A 3 -38.70 14.09 -11.39
CA TYR A 3 -38.27 13.68 -10.06
C TYR A 3 -36.88 14.28 -9.81
N PRO A 4 -36.69 15.14 -8.80
CA PRO A 4 -35.35 15.54 -8.39
C PRO A 4 -34.72 14.29 -7.79
N TYR A 5 -33.76 13.70 -8.50
CA TYR A 5 -32.98 12.58 -7.99
C TYR A 5 -32.29 13.05 -6.71
N LYS A 6 -32.81 12.61 -5.56
CA LYS A 6 -32.05 12.60 -4.31
C LYS A 6 -30.94 11.59 -4.55
N LYS A 7 -29.67 12.00 -4.44
CA LYS A 7 -28.50 11.11 -4.62
C LYS A 7 -28.71 9.87 -3.75
N GLY A 8 -29.12 8.77 -4.39
CA GLY A 8 -29.44 7.54 -3.69
C GLY A 8 -28.14 6.89 -3.26
N ASN A 9 -27.90 6.79 -1.95
CA ASN A 9 -26.72 6.13 -1.38
C ASN A 9 -26.82 4.59 -1.45
N ASN A 10 -27.85 4.06 -2.10
CA ASN A 10 -28.14 2.63 -2.14
C ASN A 10 -28.30 2.17 -3.60
N LEU A 11 -27.56 1.12 -3.97
CA LEU A 11 -27.58 0.45 -5.26
C LEU A 11 -29.00 0.24 -5.81
N LYS A 12 -29.96 -0.14 -4.96
CA LYS A 12 -31.34 -0.37 -5.40
C LYS A 12 -31.98 0.87 -6.03
N GLU A 13 -31.73 2.04 -5.47
CA GLU A 13 -32.27 3.32 -5.97
C GLU A 13 -31.57 3.70 -7.29
N ILE A 14 -30.25 3.50 -7.36
CA ILE A 14 -29.47 3.71 -8.58
C ILE A 14 -30.00 2.83 -9.72
N LEU A 15 -30.13 1.53 -9.49
CA LEU A 15 -30.62 0.59 -10.51
C LEU A 15 -32.06 0.90 -10.94
N SER A 16 -32.94 1.26 -10.02
CA SER A 16 -34.32 1.68 -10.32
C SER A 16 -34.35 2.94 -11.19
N PHE A 17 -33.52 3.94 -10.84
CA PHE A 17 -33.38 5.17 -11.62
C PHE A 17 -32.87 4.86 -13.04
N LEU A 18 -31.81 4.07 -13.19
CA LEU A 18 -31.26 3.73 -14.49
C LEU A 18 -32.24 2.92 -15.34
N HIS A 19 -32.95 1.96 -14.74
CA HIS A 19 -34.03 1.22 -15.41
C HIS A 19 -35.11 2.17 -15.94
N SER A 20 -35.50 3.19 -15.17
CA SER A 20 -36.46 4.22 -15.61
C SER A 20 -35.95 5.10 -16.76
N ARG A 21 -34.64 5.10 -17.02
CA ARG A 21 -33.98 5.82 -18.14
C ARG A 21 -33.74 4.93 -19.36
N GLY A 22 -34.23 3.70 -19.37
CA GLY A 22 -34.16 2.80 -20.51
C GLY A 22 -32.89 1.94 -20.59
N PHE A 23 -32.11 1.85 -19.50
CA PHE A 23 -30.97 0.93 -19.43
C PHE A 23 -31.46 -0.52 -19.53
N SER A 24 -30.76 -1.31 -20.34
CA SER A 24 -31.05 -2.73 -20.53
C SER A 24 -30.71 -3.55 -19.29
N LYS A 25 -31.33 -4.72 -19.16
CA LYS A 25 -31.05 -5.65 -18.06
C LYS A 25 -29.55 -5.99 -17.94
N LYS A 26 -28.87 -6.20 -19.07
CA LYS A 26 -27.44 -6.53 -19.11
C LYS A 26 -26.56 -5.38 -18.59
N GLU A 27 -26.88 -4.14 -18.96
CA GLU A 27 -26.16 -2.97 -18.45
C GLU A 27 -26.36 -2.81 -16.94
N LEU A 28 -27.58 -2.98 -16.46
CA LEU A 28 -27.91 -2.92 -15.03
C LEU A 28 -27.17 -4.02 -14.24
N GLU A 29 -27.10 -5.24 -14.77
CA GLU A 29 -26.33 -6.34 -14.17
C GLU A 29 -24.82 -6.03 -14.09
N ASN A 30 -24.27 -5.39 -15.13
CA ASN A 30 -22.87 -4.97 -15.13
C ASN A 30 -22.60 -3.89 -14.07
N ILE A 31 -23.46 -2.87 -14.00
CA ILE A 31 -23.38 -1.78 -13.01
C ILE A 31 -23.50 -2.33 -11.58
N GLU A 32 -24.42 -3.28 -11.37
CA GLU A 32 -24.55 -3.99 -10.09
C GLU A 32 -23.29 -4.78 -9.74
N SER A 33 -22.67 -5.46 -10.72
CA SER A 33 -21.42 -6.18 -10.51
C SER A 33 -20.28 -5.24 -10.10
N ILE A 34 -20.15 -4.09 -10.77
CA ILE A 34 -19.15 -3.06 -10.43
C ILE A 34 -19.38 -2.56 -9.01
N TRP A 35 -20.62 -2.22 -8.65
CA TRP A 35 -20.95 -1.79 -7.29
C TRP A 35 -20.56 -2.82 -6.24
N LYS A 36 -20.90 -4.09 -6.45
CA LYS A 36 -20.56 -5.19 -5.51
C LYS A 36 -19.06 -5.40 -5.38
N ALA A 37 -18.29 -5.19 -6.45
CA ALA A 37 -16.83 -5.24 -6.39
C ALA A 37 -16.27 -4.08 -5.56
N LYS A 38 -16.73 -2.84 -5.79
CA LYS A 38 -16.31 -1.64 -5.05
C LYS A 38 -16.71 -1.66 -3.58
N TYR A 39 -17.87 -2.23 -3.27
CA TYR A 39 -18.48 -2.22 -1.95
C TYR A 39 -18.97 -3.63 -1.57
N PRO A 40 -18.06 -4.56 -1.21
CA PRO A 40 -18.39 -5.95 -0.94
C PRO A 40 -19.21 -6.18 0.34
N GLY A 41 -19.57 -5.11 1.07
CA GLY A 41 -20.37 -5.14 2.29
C GLY A 41 -19.61 -5.62 3.53
N LYS A 42 -18.28 -5.76 3.44
CA LYS A 42 -17.42 -6.12 4.57
C LYS A 42 -16.89 -4.87 5.25
N ASN A 43 -17.45 -4.57 6.41
CA ASN A 43 -17.20 -3.31 7.08
C ASN A 43 -15.92 -3.33 7.96
N GLU A 44 -14.79 -3.66 7.36
CA GLU A 44 -13.49 -3.73 8.03
C GLU A 44 -13.15 -2.41 8.75
N LEU A 45 -13.46 -1.27 8.12
CA LEU A 45 -13.26 0.05 8.70
C LEU A 45 -14.03 0.24 10.01
N ASP A 46 -15.29 -0.18 10.06
CA ASP A 46 -16.11 -0.03 11.26
C ASP A 46 -15.68 -0.96 12.38
N GLU A 47 -15.27 -2.18 12.04
CA GLU A 47 -14.72 -3.13 13.01
C GLU A 47 -13.46 -2.57 13.68
N ILE A 48 -12.49 -2.09 12.88
CA ILE A 48 -11.25 -1.51 13.40
C ILE A 48 -11.56 -0.24 14.21
N SER A 49 -12.41 0.65 13.68
CA SER A 49 -12.82 1.87 14.38
C SER A 49 -13.51 1.58 15.71
N SER A 50 -14.28 0.50 15.79
CA SER A 50 -14.95 0.09 17.02
C SER A 50 -13.95 -0.41 18.06
N ILE A 51 -12.97 -1.22 17.64
CA ILE A 51 -11.87 -1.66 18.52
C ILE A 51 -11.08 -0.45 19.04
N MET A 52 -10.73 0.49 18.16
CA MET A 52 -9.99 1.70 18.54
C MET A 52 -10.77 2.61 19.50
N SER A 53 -12.08 2.77 19.29
CA SER A 53 -12.95 3.49 20.23
C SER A 53 -12.98 2.82 21.61
N LEU A 54 -13.08 1.49 21.65
CA LEU A 54 -13.01 0.74 22.90
C LEU A 54 -11.65 0.91 23.59
N ILE A 55 -10.54 0.91 22.85
CA ILE A 55 -9.20 1.12 23.40
C ILE A 55 -9.11 2.49 24.09
N LYS A 56 -9.57 3.56 23.41
CA LYS A 56 -9.53 4.93 23.93
C LYS A 56 -10.35 5.12 25.21
N ASN A 57 -11.50 4.47 25.30
CA ASN A 57 -12.43 4.62 26.42
C ASN A 57 -12.09 3.71 27.60
N ASN A 58 -11.18 2.75 27.43
CA ASN A 58 -10.88 1.76 28.48
C ASN A 58 -9.77 2.23 29.41
N LYS A 59 -10.08 2.32 30.71
CA LYS A 59 -9.10 2.68 31.75
C LYS A 59 -8.21 1.49 32.18
N SER A 60 -8.68 0.26 31.99
CA SER A 60 -7.96 -0.94 32.42
C SER A 60 -6.83 -1.27 31.43
N LYS A 61 -5.59 -1.30 31.93
CA LYS A 61 -4.41 -1.68 31.13
C LYS A 61 -4.52 -3.09 30.57
N LEU A 62 -5.01 -4.05 31.37
CA LEU A 62 -5.20 -5.44 30.93
C LEU A 62 -6.24 -5.54 29.79
N ASN A 63 -7.34 -4.80 29.90
CA ASN A 63 -8.34 -4.81 28.84
C ASN A 63 -7.84 -4.12 27.57
N ARG A 64 -7.06 -3.04 27.69
CA ARG A 64 -6.39 -2.42 26.52
C ARG A 64 -5.45 -3.41 25.83
N PHE A 65 -4.66 -4.17 26.60
CA PHE A 65 -3.80 -5.22 26.05
C PHE A 65 -4.58 -6.25 25.23
N ASN A 66 -5.71 -6.75 25.77
CA ASN A 66 -6.59 -7.68 25.04
C ASN A 66 -7.18 -7.05 23.77
N LEU A 67 -7.53 -5.77 23.80
CA LEU A 67 -8.05 -5.07 22.62
C LEU A 67 -6.97 -4.87 21.54
N TYR A 68 -5.71 -4.63 21.92
CA TYR A 68 -4.60 -4.60 20.96
C TYR A 68 -4.32 -5.98 20.35
N ASN A 69 -4.47 -7.07 21.11
CA ASN A 69 -4.41 -8.42 20.52
C ASN A 69 -5.54 -8.65 19.49
N LYS A 70 -6.75 -8.17 19.75
CA LYS A 70 -7.83 -8.19 18.74
C LYS A 70 -7.49 -7.35 17.51
N LEU A 71 -6.76 -6.24 17.68
CA LEU A 71 -6.28 -5.43 16.56
C LEU A 71 -5.26 -6.19 15.70
N ILE A 72 -4.38 -6.97 16.33
CA ILE A 72 -3.42 -7.88 15.67
C ILE A 72 -4.17 -8.98 14.89
N GLU A 73 -5.17 -9.61 15.49
CA GLU A 73 -6.02 -10.60 14.81
C GLU A 73 -6.72 -9.99 13.58
N LYS A 74 -7.16 -8.73 13.67
CA LYS A 74 -7.71 -8.02 12.51
C LYS A 74 -6.67 -7.75 11.44
N ALA A 75 -5.45 -7.42 11.82
CA ALA A 75 -4.34 -7.23 10.89
C ALA A 75 -4.06 -8.48 10.03
N GLU A 76 -4.21 -9.68 10.58
CA GLU A 76 -4.03 -10.96 9.86
C GLU A 76 -5.08 -11.20 8.76
N SER A 77 -6.29 -10.68 8.95
CA SER A 77 -7.41 -10.85 8.02
C SER A 77 -7.57 -9.71 7.02
N SER A 78 -6.85 -8.60 7.22
CA SER A 78 -6.90 -7.45 6.33
C SER A 78 -6.32 -7.78 4.95
N LYS A 79 -7.04 -7.38 3.90
CA LYS A 79 -6.54 -7.47 2.52
C LYS A 79 -5.64 -6.30 2.12
N SER A 80 -5.56 -5.26 2.96
CA SER A 80 -4.68 -4.11 2.74
C SER A 80 -3.35 -4.34 3.45
N SER A 81 -2.27 -4.33 2.69
CA SER A 81 -0.90 -4.42 3.22
C SER A 81 -0.56 -3.23 4.12
N PHE A 82 -1.06 -2.03 3.77
CA PHE A 82 -0.90 -0.82 4.58
C PHE A 82 -1.61 -0.93 5.92
N ILE A 83 -2.91 -1.26 5.91
CA ILE A 83 -3.70 -1.40 7.14
C ILE A 83 -3.16 -2.54 7.99
N SER A 84 -2.94 -3.71 7.40
CA SER A 84 -2.34 -4.85 8.09
C SER A 84 -1.02 -4.46 8.79
N SER A 85 -0.07 -3.86 8.06
CA SER A 85 1.23 -3.48 8.64
C SER A 85 1.08 -2.42 9.73
N LEU A 86 0.21 -1.43 9.54
CA LEU A 86 -0.06 -0.38 10.53
C LEU A 86 -0.70 -0.96 11.81
N LEU A 87 -1.70 -1.83 11.67
CA LEU A 87 -2.36 -2.48 12.80
C LEU A 87 -1.40 -3.38 13.58
N PHE A 88 -0.56 -4.17 12.88
CA PHE A 88 0.48 -4.96 13.54
C PHE A 88 1.49 -4.07 14.26
N SER A 89 1.98 -3.00 13.64
CA SER A 89 2.91 -2.07 14.27
C SER A 89 2.31 -1.43 15.54
N VAL A 90 1.08 -0.93 15.47
CA VAL A 90 0.38 -0.37 16.63
C VAL A 90 0.17 -1.42 17.71
N GLY A 91 -0.38 -2.58 17.34
CA GLY A 91 -0.67 -3.67 18.26
C GLY A 91 0.58 -4.14 19.00
N TYR A 92 1.64 -4.51 18.27
CA TYR A 92 2.89 -4.97 18.86
C TYR A 92 3.62 -3.90 19.65
N GLY A 93 3.60 -2.64 19.21
CA GLY A 93 4.18 -1.53 19.96
C GLY A 93 3.51 -1.32 21.31
N GLN A 94 2.18 -1.33 21.33
CA GLN A 94 1.40 -1.06 22.54
C GLN A 94 1.39 -2.23 23.54
N ILE A 95 1.59 -3.47 23.07
CA ILE A 95 1.80 -4.63 23.96
C ILE A 95 3.27 -4.86 24.35
N GLY A 96 4.20 -4.03 23.85
CA GLY A 96 5.62 -4.05 24.23
C GLY A 96 6.47 -5.09 23.49
N ASN A 97 5.99 -5.69 22.40
CA ASN A 97 6.77 -6.63 21.59
C ASN A 97 7.65 -5.88 20.57
N LYS A 98 8.80 -5.37 21.03
CA LYS A 98 9.73 -4.57 20.22
C LYS A 98 10.25 -5.29 18.97
N GLY A 99 10.44 -6.60 19.03
CA GLY A 99 10.94 -7.40 17.91
C GLY A 99 9.95 -7.44 16.74
N LEU A 100 8.69 -7.78 17.04
CA LEU A 100 7.63 -7.81 16.02
C LEU A 100 7.23 -6.39 15.58
N LEU A 101 7.25 -5.41 16.50
CA LEU A 101 7.12 -3.99 16.12
C LEU A 101 8.14 -3.61 15.04
N ALA A 102 9.43 -3.90 15.25
CA ALA A 102 10.47 -3.55 14.29
C ALA A 102 10.27 -4.22 12.92
N GLU A 103 9.85 -5.50 12.91
CA GLU A 103 9.55 -6.22 11.67
C GLU A 103 8.39 -5.57 10.89
N HIS A 104 7.26 -5.32 11.57
CA HIS A 104 6.07 -4.78 10.91
C HIS A 104 6.22 -3.29 10.59
N PHE A 105 6.95 -2.54 11.41
CA PHE A 105 7.29 -1.15 11.11
C PHE A 105 8.15 -1.05 9.85
N LYS A 106 9.14 -1.94 9.67
CA LYS A 106 9.88 -2.03 8.41
C LYS A 106 8.95 -2.28 7.22
N LYS A 107 7.99 -3.20 7.35
CA LYS A 107 7.02 -3.49 6.29
C LYS A 107 6.17 -2.26 5.96
N LEU A 108 5.70 -1.56 6.99
CA LEU A 108 4.93 -0.32 6.87
C LEU A 108 5.72 0.77 6.12
N ILE A 109 6.97 1.04 6.53
CA ILE A 109 7.83 2.06 5.89
C ILE A 109 8.22 1.70 4.44
N SER A 110 8.12 0.42 4.05
CA SER A 110 8.34 0.01 2.65
C SER A 110 7.22 0.48 1.71
N ILE A 111 6.06 0.90 2.26
CA ILE A 111 4.89 1.34 1.49
C ILE A 111 5.07 2.81 1.12
N ASN A 112 5.24 3.08 -0.19
CA ASN A 112 5.24 4.43 -0.76
C ASN A 112 3.84 4.83 -1.27
N GLU A 113 3.70 6.04 -1.79
CA GLU A 113 2.43 6.57 -2.30
C GLU A 113 1.77 5.68 -3.36
N VAL A 114 2.55 5.13 -4.28
CA VAL A 114 2.03 4.34 -5.40
C VAL A 114 1.58 2.97 -4.92
N VAL A 115 2.35 2.33 -4.04
CA VAL A 115 1.96 1.08 -3.38
C VAL A 115 0.72 1.29 -2.52
N TYR A 116 0.64 2.41 -1.79
CA TYR A 116 -0.52 2.76 -0.98
C TYR A 116 -1.79 2.92 -1.82
N ILE A 117 -1.75 3.74 -2.88
CA ILE A 117 -2.92 3.97 -3.75
C ILE A 117 -3.42 2.65 -4.34
N ASN A 118 -2.49 1.80 -4.76
CA ASN A 118 -2.79 0.50 -5.34
C ASN A 118 -3.29 -0.55 -4.32
N ASP A 119 -2.98 -0.38 -3.04
CA ASP A 119 -3.46 -1.22 -1.94
C ASP A 119 -4.79 -0.70 -1.33
N LEU A 120 -5.12 0.56 -1.54
CA LEU A 120 -6.26 1.23 -0.93
C LEU A 120 -7.58 0.59 -1.37
N SER A 121 -8.44 0.26 -0.41
CA SER A 121 -9.80 -0.21 -0.68
C SER A 121 -10.71 0.97 -1.02
N GLN A 122 -11.55 0.82 -2.05
CA GLN A 122 -12.54 1.82 -2.42
C GLN A 122 -13.53 2.11 -1.28
N GLU A 123 -13.89 1.09 -0.51
CA GLU A 123 -14.83 1.23 0.61
C GLU A 123 -14.31 2.20 1.68
N PHE A 124 -12.99 2.30 1.87
CA PHE A 124 -12.41 3.17 2.90
C PHE A 124 -12.45 4.65 2.54
N ILE A 125 -12.39 4.96 1.25
CA ILE A 125 -12.41 6.33 0.75
C ILE A 125 -13.70 6.70 0.03
N SER A 126 -14.77 5.94 0.25
CA SER A 126 -16.11 6.34 -0.15
C SER A 126 -16.49 7.65 0.54
N GLU A 127 -17.39 8.41 -0.07
CA GLU A 127 -17.83 9.71 0.46
C GLU A 127 -18.31 9.61 1.93
N SER A 128 -18.97 8.52 2.30
CA SER A 128 -19.44 8.30 3.67
C SER A 128 -18.35 7.91 4.66
N ASN A 129 -17.25 7.32 4.18
CA ASN A 129 -16.24 6.68 5.02
C ASN A 129 -14.94 7.48 5.11
N LYS A 130 -14.67 8.37 4.16
CA LYS A 130 -13.40 9.11 4.04
C LYS A 130 -12.97 9.79 5.35
N GLU A 131 -13.86 10.55 5.99
CA GLU A 131 -13.55 11.22 7.27
C GLU A 131 -13.22 10.22 8.39
N LYS A 132 -14.00 9.14 8.47
CA LYS A 132 -13.81 8.07 9.46
C LYS A 132 -12.49 7.34 9.24
N TYR A 133 -12.15 7.07 7.98
CA TYR A 133 -10.88 6.45 7.59
C TYR A 133 -9.69 7.30 8.02
N PHE A 134 -9.65 8.58 7.65
CA PHE A 134 -8.53 9.45 8.03
C PHE A 134 -8.44 9.65 9.55
N LYS A 135 -9.57 9.75 10.25
CA LYS A 135 -9.58 9.78 11.71
C LYS A 135 -8.96 8.52 12.31
N LEU A 136 -9.31 7.34 11.78
CA LEU A 136 -8.72 6.07 12.19
C LEU A 136 -7.20 6.06 11.94
N ILE A 137 -6.74 6.46 10.75
CA ILE A 137 -5.30 6.52 10.43
C ILE A 137 -4.56 7.45 11.40
N ASN A 138 -5.12 8.63 11.69
CA ASN A 138 -4.55 9.56 12.64
C ASN A 138 -4.45 8.96 14.05
N ASP A 139 -5.48 8.25 14.50
CA ASP A 139 -5.49 7.57 15.80
C ASP A 139 -4.45 6.45 15.88
N LEU A 140 -4.30 5.67 14.81
CA LEU A 140 -3.30 4.61 14.71
C LEU A 140 -1.87 5.17 14.68
N PHE A 141 -1.62 6.23 13.90
CA PHE A 141 -0.31 6.88 13.89
C PHE A 141 0.05 7.48 15.26
N SER A 142 -0.90 8.11 15.95
CA SER A 142 -0.69 8.60 17.32
C SER A 142 -0.22 7.46 18.25
N ASN A 143 -0.94 6.34 18.27
CA ASN A 143 -0.57 5.19 19.10
C ASN A 143 0.77 4.56 18.67
N LEU A 144 1.07 4.55 17.37
CA LEU A 144 2.36 4.04 16.88
C LEU A 144 3.51 4.93 17.38
N ARG A 145 3.39 6.25 17.26
CA ARG A 145 4.42 7.21 17.71
C ARG A 145 4.69 7.11 19.21
N GLU A 146 3.64 6.96 20.03
CA GLU A 146 3.79 6.69 21.47
C GLU A 146 4.63 5.43 21.78
N SER A 147 4.69 4.49 20.84
CA SER A 147 5.45 3.23 20.97
C SER A 147 6.88 3.35 20.43
N LEU A 148 7.19 4.41 19.68
CA LEU A 148 8.50 4.64 19.07
C LEU A 148 9.35 5.49 20.01
N GLU A 149 10.38 4.89 20.59
CA GLU A 149 11.32 5.60 21.49
C GLU A 149 12.32 6.50 20.73
N ASP A 150 12.44 6.34 19.41
CA ASP A 150 13.42 7.00 18.56
C ASP A 150 12.76 8.06 17.67
N GLU A 151 13.07 9.33 17.95
CA GLU A 151 12.59 10.49 17.18
C GLU A 151 12.88 10.37 15.68
N LYS A 152 13.97 9.70 15.30
CA LYS A 152 14.29 9.49 13.89
C LYS A 152 13.31 8.52 13.23
N LEU A 153 12.84 7.49 13.94
CA LEU A 153 11.81 6.59 13.42
C LEU A 153 10.47 7.32 13.29
N ILE A 154 10.13 8.21 14.22
CA ILE A 154 8.96 9.08 14.12
C ILE A 154 9.06 9.97 12.87
N ARG A 155 10.22 10.61 12.64
CA ARG A 155 10.42 11.44 11.44
C ARG A 155 10.40 10.64 10.16
N ILE A 156 10.94 9.42 10.15
CA ILE A 156 10.85 8.50 9.00
C ILE A 156 9.38 8.17 8.70
N LEU A 157 8.59 7.83 9.73
CA LEU A 157 7.16 7.54 9.60
C LEU A 157 6.42 8.76 9.02
N ASP A 158 6.58 9.92 9.63
CA ASP A 158 5.92 11.15 9.21
C ASP A 158 6.30 11.57 7.79
N SER A 159 7.60 11.53 7.46
CA SER A 159 8.08 11.89 6.12
C SER A 159 7.59 10.89 5.06
N ASN A 160 7.55 9.60 5.38
CA ASN A 160 7.12 8.56 4.44
C ASN A 160 5.63 8.70 4.08
N PHE A 161 4.79 9.10 5.05
CA PHE A 161 3.34 9.18 4.90
C PHE A 161 2.78 10.61 4.80
N HIS A 162 3.64 11.61 4.63
CA HIS A 162 3.21 13.00 4.43
C HIS A 162 2.29 13.15 3.21
N PHE A 163 2.43 12.30 2.20
CA PHE A 163 1.56 12.28 1.01
C PHE A 163 0.08 12.03 1.33
N LEU A 164 -0.25 11.45 2.48
CA LEU A 164 -1.64 11.24 2.89
C LEU A 164 -2.37 12.55 3.20
N ASP A 165 -1.63 13.60 3.57
CA ASP A 165 -2.17 14.92 3.87
C ASP A 165 -1.07 15.99 3.75
N LEU A 166 -0.84 16.43 2.51
CA LEU A 166 0.19 17.43 2.19
C LEU A 166 -0.05 18.79 2.87
N GLU A 167 -1.31 19.11 3.21
CA GLU A 167 -1.65 20.35 3.88
C GLU A 167 -1.58 20.23 5.41
N GLY A 168 -1.48 19.02 5.97
CA GLY A 168 -1.43 18.76 7.41
C GLY A 168 -2.72 19.15 8.15
N LYS A 169 -3.87 19.19 7.46
CA LYS A 169 -5.17 19.60 8.05
C LYS A 169 -5.96 18.44 8.65
N ILE A 170 -5.73 17.22 8.17
CA ILE A 170 -6.50 16.00 8.43
C ILE A 170 -5.68 15.05 9.31
N ILE A 171 -4.40 14.86 9.02
CA ILE A 171 -3.48 13.98 9.76
C ILE A 171 -2.51 14.84 10.56
N LYS A 172 -2.40 14.55 11.86
CA LYS A 172 -1.43 15.18 12.74
C LYS A 172 -0.08 14.50 12.59
N PHE A 173 0.89 15.23 12.08
CA PHE A 173 2.31 14.85 12.08
C PHE A 173 3.01 15.51 13.28
N GLU A 174 3.96 14.81 13.90
CA GLU A 174 4.73 15.34 15.04
C GLU A 174 6.03 16.02 14.59
N SER A 175 6.52 15.65 13.42
CA SER A 175 7.77 16.17 12.86
C SER A 175 7.60 17.60 12.35
N ASN A 176 8.48 18.49 12.82
CA ASN A 176 8.54 19.88 12.36
C ASN A 176 9.08 20.04 10.93
N SER A 177 9.71 19.00 10.37
CA SER A 177 10.23 18.98 9.01
C SER A 177 10.21 17.58 8.41
N PHE A 178 9.64 17.48 7.22
CA PHE A 178 9.63 16.26 6.39
C PHE A 178 10.83 16.19 5.43
N ASP A 179 11.53 17.31 5.26
CA ASP A 179 12.67 17.41 4.35
C ASP A 179 13.94 16.90 5.02
N TRP A 180 14.63 16.00 4.32
CA TRP A 180 15.92 15.48 4.75
C TRP A 180 17.04 16.13 3.95
N SER A 181 18.03 16.69 4.66
CA SER A 181 19.22 17.22 4.00
C SER A 181 20.02 16.09 3.32
N LEU A 182 20.68 16.39 2.20
CA LEU A 182 21.45 15.35 1.49
C LEU A 182 22.56 14.72 2.35
N ASN A 183 23.17 15.50 3.24
CA ASN A 183 24.20 15.00 4.15
C ASN A 183 23.59 14.04 5.18
N GLU A 184 22.47 14.43 5.78
CA GLU A 184 21.74 13.60 6.74
C GLU A 184 21.32 12.26 6.12
N ILE A 185 20.79 12.29 4.88
CA ILE A 185 20.40 11.05 4.20
C ILE A 185 21.62 10.16 3.96
N ARG A 186 22.73 10.73 3.46
CA ARG A 186 23.97 9.96 3.21
C ARG A 186 24.52 9.33 4.48
N GLU A 187 24.48 10.03 5.60
CA GLU A 187 24.88 9.48 6.90
C GLU A 187 23.98 8.31 7.31
N ASN A 188 22.66 8.48 7.21
CA ASN A 188 21.72 7.42 7.57
C ASN A 188 21.84 6.19 6.66
N MET A 189 22.00 6.36 5.35
CA MET A 189 22.24 5.28 4.38
C MET A 189 23.51 4.46 4.70
N ARG A 190 24.51 5.07 5.34
CA ARG A 190 25.74 4.39 5.78
C ARG A 190 25.56 3.54 7.03
N THR A 191 24.50 3.72 7.80
CA THR A 191 24.23 2.91 8.99
C THR A 191 23.53 1.58 8.66
N THR A 192 23.66 0.60 9.56
CA THR A 192 22.84 -0.63 9.50
C THR A 192 21.46 -0.37 10.11
N LEU A 193 21.41 0.40 11.20
CA LEU A 193 20.20 0.66 11.98
C LEU A 193 19.07 1.27 11.14
N TYR A 194 19.39 2.30 10.34
CA TYR A 194 18.39 2.97 9.49
C TYR A 194 18.58 2.66 8.01
N GLY A 195 19.82 2.73 7.51
CA GLY A 195 20.12 2.62 6.09
C GLY A 195 19.65 1.31 5.47
N THR A 196 20.19 0.19 5.95
CA THR A 196 19.80 -1.13 5.42
C THR A 196 18.44 -1.61 5.92
N SER A 197 17.93 -1.05 7.02
CA SER A 197 16.62 -1.40 7.57
C SER A 197 15.46 -0.82 6.76
N PHE A 198 15.62 0.38 6.17
CA PHE A 198 14.58 1.07 5.41
C PHE A 198 15.08 1.49 4.02
N PRO A 199 15.55 0.55 3.19
CA PRO A 199 16.26 0.89 1.96
C PRO A 199 15.37 1.61 0.95
N SER A 200 14.09 1.24 0.83
CA SER A 200 13.12 1.97 -0.01
C SER A 200 12.97 3.41 0.38
N PHE A 201 12.77 3.67 1.67
CA PHE A 201 12.57 5.02 2.18
C PHE A 201 13.75 5.92 1.80
N TRP A 202 14.97 5.45 2.06
CA TRP A 202 16.16 6.22 1.73
C TRP A 202 16.37 6.38 0.22
N MET A 203 16.13 5.33 -0.57
CA MET A 203 16.25 5.43 -2.02
C MET A 203 15.24 6.42 -2.60
N LYS A 204 13.99 6.42 -2.09
CA LYS A 204 12.97 7.40 -2.46
C LYS A 204 13.42 8.83 -2.11
N ALA A 205 13.97 9.03 -0.92
CA ALA A 205 14.40 10.34 -0.45
C ALA A 205 15.58 10.94 -1.26
N VAL A 206 16.36 10.11 -1.94
CA VAL A 206 17.53 10.54 -2.75
C VAL A 206 17.34 10.38 -4.25
N ILE A 207 16.22 9.83 -4.72
CA ILE A 207 16.00 9.64 -6.15
C ILE A 207 16.13 11.00 -6.85
N ASN A 208 16.93 11.04 -7.90
CA ASN A 208 17.30 12.26 -8.65
C ASN A 208 18.11 13.33 -7.90
N ARG A 209 18.53 13.09 -6.64
CA ARG A 209 19.38 14.01 -5.85
C ARG A 209 20.83 13.53 -5.68
N ILE A 210 21.11 12.27 -6.03
CA ILE A 210 22.45 11.66 -5.95
C ILE A 210 22.88 11.07 -7.29
N SER A 211 24.20 10.93 -7.47
CA SER A 211 24.78 10.29 -8.64
C SER A 211 24.42 8.80 -8.72
N ASN A 212 24.38 8.22 -9.94
CA ASN A 212 24.16 6.78 -10.10
C ASN A 212 25.22 5.94 -9.35
N LYS A 213 26.47 6.42 -9.32
CA LYS A 213 27.55 5.80 -8.53
C LYS A 213 27.22 5.70 -7.04
N ASP A 214 26.55 6.70 -6.46
CA ASP A 214 26.15 6.64 -5.05
C ASP A 214 24.95 5.72 -4.82
N LYS A 215 24.02 5.63 -5.79
CA LYS A 215 22.93 4.64 -5.78
C LYS A 215 23.49 3.21 -5.79
N GLU A 216 24.38 2.92 -6.74
CA GLU A 216 25.05 1.62 -6.89
C GLU A 216 25.80 1.21 -5.61
N LYS A 217 26.51 2.14 -4.96
CA LYS A 217 27.19 1.88 -3.68
C LYS A 217 26.21 1.47 -2.58
N PHE A 218 25.06 2.13 -2.49
CA PHE A 218 24.06 1.79 -1.49
C PHE A 218 23.41 0.43 -1.77
N ILE A 219 23.06 0.16 -3.04
CA ILE A 219 22.51 -1.13 -3.47
C ILE A 219 23.51 -2.25 -3.21
N SER A 220 24.78 -2.07 -3.60
CA SER A 220 25.87 -3.01 -3.33
C SER A 220 26.03 -3.32 -1.84
N LYS A 221 25.79 -2.34 -0.96
CA LYS A 221 25.82 -2.55 0.50
C LYS A 221 24.66 -3.44 0.94
N ILE A 222 23.45 -3.24 0.40
CA ILE A 222 22.27 -4.05 0.70
C ILE A 222 22.51 -5.49 0.21
N GLU A 223 23.01 -5.66 -1.01
CA GLU A 223 23.32 -6.96 -1.62
C GLU A 223 24.30 -7.78 -0.79
N LYS A 224 25.37 -7.15 -0.30
CA LYS A 224 26.39 -7.80 0.55
C LYS A 224 25.91 -8.05 1.97
N SER A 225 24.81 -7.43 2.39
CA SER A 225 24.30 -7.57 3.74
C SER A 225 23.51 -8.87 3.91
N ARG A 226 23.48 -9.39 5.13
CA ARG A 226 22.60 -10.52 5.48
C ARG A 226 21.11 -10.17 5.33
N ILE A 227 20.76 -8.88 5.23
CA ILE A 227 19.38 -8.42 5.16
C ILE A 227 18.71 -8.76 3.83
N LEU A 228 19.48 -8.97 2.75
CA LEU A 228 18.91 -9.28 1.43
C LEU A 228 17.97 -10.49 1.49
N LYS A 229 18.32 -11.51 2.28
CA LYS A 229 17.51 -12.74 2.47
C LYS A 229 16.18 -12.49 3.20
N ARG A 230 16.06 -11.36 3.89
CA ARG A 230 14.90 -10.95 4.69
C ARG A 230 14.38 -9.58 4.25
N LEU A 231 14.72 -9.18 3.03
CA LEU A 231 14.27 -7.92 2.48
C LEU A 231 12.78 -8.04 2.16
N ASN A 232 11.99 -7.03 2.52
CA ASN A 232 10.58 -7.02 2.17
C ASN A 232 10.46 -6.96 0.65
N ILE A 233 9.52 -7.69 0.05
CA ILE A 233 9.28 -7.63 -1.40
C ILE A 233 9.01 -6.20 -1.88
N LEU A 234 8.34 -5.40 -1.04
CA LEU A 234 8.08 -3.99 -1.31
C LEU A 234 9.35 -3.14 -1.35
N ASP A 235 10.48 -3.65 -0.87
CA ASP A 235 11.78 -2.97 -0.98
C ASP A 235 12.53 -3.27 -2.28
N TYR A 236 12.08 -4.24 -3.08
CA TYR A 236 12.85 -4.68 -4.24
C TYR A 236 12.84 -3.68 -5.39
N TRP A 237 11.93 -2.71 -5.41
CA TRP A 237 11.92 -1.66 -6.46
C TRP A 237 13.23 -0.87 -6.50
N ILE A 238 14.01 -0.83 -5.42
CA ILE A 238 15.33 -0.18 -5.41
C ILE A 238 16.33 -0.82 -6.38
N PHE A 239 16.08 -2.06 -6.83
CA PHE A 239 16.88 -2.76 -7.84
C PHE A 239 16.47 -2.43 -9.27
N LYS A 240 15.45 -1.58 -9.49
CA LYS A 240 15.09 -1.08 -10.83
C LYS A 240 16.32 -0.41 -11.44
N ASP A 241 16.67 -0.81 -12.66
CA ASP A 241 17.86 -0.38 -13.42
C ASP A 241 19.21 -0.71 -12.75
N ASN A 242 19.21 -1.46 -11.65
CA ASN A 242 20.40 -1.71 -10.81
C ASN A 242 20.44 -3.16 -10.30
N LEU A 243 19.99 -4.12 -11.12
CA LEU A 243 20.06 -5.53 -10.76
C LEU A 243 21.52 -5.98 -10.65
N SER A 244 21.86 -6.68 -9.57
CA SER A 244 23.23 -7.14 -9.31
C SER A 244 23.85 -7.88 -10.50
N PRO A 245 25.11 -7.58 -10.88
CA PRO A 245 25.85 -8.36 -11.86
C PRO A 245 26.33 -9.71 -11.29
N ASP A 246 26.35 -9.87 -9.96
CA ASP A 246 26.72 -11.12 -9.29
C ASP A 246 25.62 -12.18 -9.45
N ASP A 247 25.95 -13.30 -10.09
CA ASP A 247 25.00 -14.38 -10.42
C ASP A 247 24.26 -14.92 -9.20
N LYS A 248 24.96 -15.08 -8.07
CA LYS A 248 24.38 -15.63 -6.84
C LYS A 248 23.38 -14.68 -6.23
N THR A 249 23.74 -13.41 -6.10
CA THR A 249 22.88 -12.33 -5.61
C THR A 249 21.68 -12.14 -6.51
N ARG A 250 21.91 -12.08 -7.82
CA ARG A 250 20.86 -11.99 -8.83
C ARG A 250 19.87 -13.14 -8.75
N THR A 251 20.36 -14.38 -8.65
CA THR A 251 19.51 -15.58 -8.50
C THR A 251 18.65 -15.47 -7.24
N GLN A 252 19.24 -15.05 -6.12
CA GLN A 252 18.49 -14.86 -4.87
C GLN A 252 17.39 -13.80 -4.99
N ILE A 253 17.67 -12.69 -5.67
CA ILE A 253 16.69 -11.63 -5.93
C ILE A 253 15.53 -12.18 -6.78
N VAL A 254 15.87 -12.85 -7.88
CA VAL A 254 14.91 -13.43 -8.83
C VAL A 254 14.04 -14.50 -8.17
N ASP A 255 14.62 -15.37 -7.34
CA ASP A 255 13.90 -16.40 -6.60
C ASP A 255 12.89 -15.79 -5.61
N SER A 256 13.28 -14.68 -4.96
CA SER A 256 12.41 -13.98 -4.01
C SER A 256 11.24 -13.30 -4.71
N LEU A 257 11.50 -12.64 -5.85
CA LEU A 257 10.48 -12.02 -6.71
C LEU A 257 9.50 -13.09 -7.25
N SER A 258 10.01 -14.18 -7.81
CA SER A 258 9.19 -15.27 -8.35
C SER A 258 8.33 -15.93 -7.26
N THR A 259 8.88 -16.15 -6.07
CA THR A 259 8.15 -16.74 -4.94
C THR A 259 7.07 -15.81 -4.37
N ALA A 260 7.21 -14.50 -4.54
CA ALA A 260 6.26 -13.51 -4.03
C ALA A 260 5.11 -13.23 -5.00
N TYR A 261 5.29 -13.47 -6.30
CA TYR A 261 4.27 -13.22 -7.31
C TYR A 261 3.01 -14.06 -7.07
N GLY A 262 1.85 -13.44 -7.24
CA GLY A 262 0.53 -14.01 -6.99
C GLY A 262 0.09 -14.01 -5.53
N LYS A 263 0.96 -13.66 -4.57
CA LYS A 263 0.62 -13.70 -3.14
C LYS A 263 -0.13 -12.46 -2.64
N SER A 264 0.16 -11.28 -3.19
CA SER A 264 -0.56 -10.06 -2.86
C SER A 264 -0.53 -9.07 -4.04
N LEU A 265 -1.58 -8.24 -4.16
CA LEU A 265 -1.63 -7.19 -5.17
C LEU A 265 -0.45 -6.21 -5.06
N THR A 266 -0.05 -5.85 -3.83
CA THR A 266 1.08 -4.95 -3.59
C THR A 266 2.41 -5.52 -4.04
N SER A 267 2.65 -6.81 -3.77
CA SER A 267 3.86 -7.51 -4.24
C SER A 267 3.87 -7.60 -5.76
N ASP A 268 2.73 -7.98 -6.34
CA ASP A 268 2.57 -8.11 -7.78
C ASP A 268 2.85 -6.79 -8.48
N TYR A 269 2.36 -5.67 -7.95
CA TYR A 269 2.63 -4.35 -8.51
C TYR A 269 4.13 -4.04 -8.58
N VAL A 270 4.88 -4.26 -7.48
CA VAL A 270 6.33 -4.02 -7.44
C VAL A 270 7.07 -4.93 -8.42
N ILE A 271 6.67 -6.20 -8.50
CA ILE A 271 7.27 -7.15 -9.44
C ILE A 271 6.99 -6.72 -10.89
N LEU A 272 5.76 -6.32 -11.21
CA LEU A 272 5.38 -5.87 -12.55
C LEU A 272 6.06 -4.56 -12.95
N ASP A 273 6.35 -3.66 -12.01
CA ASP A 273 7.15 -2.47 -12.24
C ASP A 273 8.61 -2.82 -12.54
N LEU A 274 9.19 -3.77 -11.79
CA LEU A 274 10.54 -4.28 -12.02
C LEU A 274 10.69 -5.01 -13.36
N LEU A 275 9.63 -5.64 -13.88
CA LEU A 275 9.67 -6.31 -15.18
C LEU A 275 9.87 -5.35 -16.36
N GLU A 276 9.71 -4.03 -16.18
CA GLU A 276 10.06 -3.06 -17.21
C GLU A 276 11.56 -3.08 -17.55
N ASP A 277 12.39 -3.48 -16.58
CA ASP A 277 13.80 -3.73 -16.81
C ASP A 277 13.99 -5.05 -17.58
N SER A 278 14.65 -4.96 -18.74
CA SER A 278 14.86 -6.10 -19.64
C SER A 278 15.70 -7.23 -19.02
N ILE A 279 16.63 -6.91 -18.12
CA ILE A 279 17.46 -7.88 -17.42
C ILE A 279 16.62 -8.62 -16.39
N VAL A 280 15.83 -7.90 -15.59
CA VAL A 280 14.90 -8.50 -14.63
C VAL A 280 13.89 -9.39 -15.34
N LYS A 281 13.27 -8.89 -16.43
CA LYS A 281 12.32 -9.63 -17.25
C LYS A 281 12.92 -10.94 -17.76
N LYS A 282 14.13 -10.88 -18.35
CA LYS A 282 14.83 -12.06 -18.86
C LYS A 282 15.04 -13.10 -17.78
N ASN A 283 15.56 -12.70 -16.61
CA ASN A 283 15.85 -13.63 -15.52
C ASN A 283 14.57 -14.25 -14.93
N LEU A 284 13.52 -13.46 -14.70
CA LEU A 284 12.23 -13.97 -14.20
C LEU A 284 11.56 -14.92 -15.21
N SER A 285 11.64 -14.62 -16.51
CA SER A 285 11.07 -15.47 -17.58
C SER A 285 11.75 -16.84 -17.72
N LEU A 286 13.01 -16.96 -17.30
CA LEU A 286 13.71 -18.24 -17.23
C LEU A 286 13.22 -19.08 -16.05
N LYS A 287 12.80 -18.44 -14.96
CA LYS A 287 12.34 -19.09 -13.73
C LYS A 287 10.87 -19.51 -13.80
N ASP A 288 10.01 -18.62 -14.30
CA ASP A 288 8.57 -18.82 -14.35
C ASP A 288 8.03 -18.44 -15.74
N SER A 289 7.28 -19.38 -16.34
CA SER A 289 6.67 -19.22 -17.66
C SER A 289 5.63 -18.10 -17.73
N GLU A 290 4.99 -17.73 -16.62
CA GLU A 290 4.03 -16.63 -16.59
C GLU A 290 4.69 -15.33 -17.02
N PHE A 291 5.94 -15.11 -16.59
CA PHE A 291 6.72 -13.94 -16.98
C PHE A 291 7.20 -13.97 -18.42
N LYS A 292 6.99 -15.04 -19.21
CA LYS A 292 7.25 -14.99 -20.66
C LYS A 292 6.21 -14.16 -21.41
N LYS A 293 5.04 -13.92 -20.83
CA LYS A 293 3.98 -13.09 -21.43
C LYS A 293 4.43 -11.63 -21.58
N PRO A 294 3.91 -10.89 -22.57
CA PRO A 294 4.18 -9.46 -22.70
C PRO A 294 3.84 -8.71 -21.40
N ILE A 295 4.71 -7.79 -20.97
CA ILE A 295 4.54 -7.01 -19.73
C ILE A 295 3.20 -6.27 -19.74
N PHE A 296 2.84 -5.72 -20.91
CA PHE A 296 1.56 -5.07 -21.14
C PHE A 296 0.37 -5.96 -20.75
N THR A 297 0.35 -7.22 -21.19
CA THR A 297 -0.70 -8.18 -20.86
C THR A 297 -0.76 -8.45 -19.35
N LEU A 298 0.40 -8.60 -18.71
CA LEU A 298 0.47 -8.85 -17.27
C LEU A 298 -0.07 -7.65 -16.46
N LYS A 299 0.34 -6.42 -16.82
CA LYS A 299 -0.15 -5.19 -16.18
C LYS A 299 -1.64 -4.96 -16.42
N ARG A 300 -2.13 -5.20 -17.64
CA ARG A 300 -3.56 -5.11 -17.96
C ARG A 300 -4.39 -6.05 -17.07
N ASN A 301 -4.01 -7.32 -17.00
CA ASN A 301 -4.69 -8.30 -16.13
C ASN A 301 -4.62 -7.90 -14.66
N TYR A 302 -3.48 -7.36 -14.23
CA TYR A 302 -3.28 -6.86 -12.88
C TYR A 302 -4.28 -5.75 -12.52
N PHE A 303 -4.43 -4.73 -13.35
CA PHE A 303 -5.34 -3.61 -13.07
C PHE A 303 -6.81 -4.01 -13.11
N HIS A 304 -7.21 -4.89 -14.03
CA HIS A 304 -8.56 -5.49 -14.01
C HIS A 304 -8.83 -6.27 -12.72
N ARG A 305 -7.87 -7.07 -12.26
CA ARG A 305 -7.99 -7.77 -10.99
C ARG A 305 -8.09 -6.81 -9.81
N ALA A 306 -7.31 -5.72 -9.80
CA ALA A 306 -7.39 -4.70 -8.75
C ALA A 306 -8.79 -4.07 -8.66
N LEU A 307 -9.43 -3.79 -9.80
CA LEU A 307 -10.82 -3.31 -9.84
C LEU A 307 -11.79 -4.33 -9.23
N LEU A 308 -11.69 -5.59 -9.66
CA LEU A 308 -12.56 -6.67 -9.16
C LEU A 308 -12.35 -6.98 -7.67
N ASP A 309 -11.15 -6.74 -7.16
CA ASP A 309 -10.81 -6.85 -5.74
C ASP A 309 -11.31 -5.67 -4.89
N GLY A 310 -11.96 -4.67 -5.50
CA GLY A 310 -12.54 -3.53 -4.80
C GLY A 310 -11.53 -2.47 -4.40
N ARG A 311 -10.39 -2.38 -5.10
CA ARG A 311 -9.39 -1.33 -4.86
C ARG A 311 -9.90 0.02 -5.35
N GLU A 312 -9.24 1.07 -4.87
CA GLU A 312 -9.46 2.45 -5.31
C GLU A 312 -9.44 2.49 -6.83
N THR A 313 -10.51 3.01 -7.42
CA THR A 313 -10.81 2.78 -8.83
C THR A 313 -10.05 3.72 -9.76
N SER A 314 -9.76 4.94 -9.33
CA SER A 314 -9.17 5.97 -10.20
C SER A 314 -7.82 5.54 -10.75
N PHE A 315 -6.96 4.95 -9.90
CA PHE A 315 -5.62 4.56 -10.33
C PHE A 315 -5.59 3.41 -11.36
N PRO A 316 -6.23 2.24 -11.14
CA PRO A 316 -6.30 1.18 -12.15
C PRO A 316 -6.94 1.63 -13.45
N ILE A 317 -8.03 2.42 -13.41
CA ILE A 317 -8.70 2.93 -14.61
C ILE A 317 -7.76 3.85 -15.41
N MET A 318 -7.09 4.79 -14.73
CA MET A 318 -6.11 5.67 -15.37
C MET A 318 -5.02 4.84 -16.06
N LYS A 319 -4.49 3.80 -15.40
CA LYS A 319 -3.47 2.93 -15.98
C LYS A 319 -3.96 2.07 -17.15
N LEU A 320 -5.21 1.64 -17.15
CA LEU A 320 -5.82 0.95 -18.29
C LEU A 320 -6.02 1.88 -19.48
N ILE A 321 -6.41 3.13 -19.25
CA ILE A 321 -6.54 4.15 -20.30
C ILE A 321 -5.17 4.54 -20.88
N GLU A 322 -4.14 4.75 -20.04
CA GLU A 322 -2.75 4.96 -20.49
C GLU A 322 -2.24 3.81 -21.37
N MET A 323 -2.79 2.60 -21.18
CA MET A 323 -2.51 1.41 -21.97
C MET A 323 -3.34 1.31 -23.27
N GLY A 324 -4.21 2.28 -23.54
CA GLY A 324 -5.07 2.31 -24.73
C GLY A 324 -6.33 1.45 -24.59
N GLU A 325 -6.73 1.06 -23.38
CA GLU A 325 -8.03 0.44 -23.14
C GLU A 325 -9.07 1.51 -22.87
N GLU A 326 -10.07 1.60 -23.75
CA GLU A 326 -11.23 2.47 -23.59
C GLU A 326 -12.48 1.60 -23.59
N ARG A 327 -13.24 1.63 -22.48
CA ARG A 327 -14.47 0.87 -22.32
C ARG A 327 -15.54 1.74 -21.68
N GLU A 328 -16.78 1.59 -22.14
CA GLU A 328 -17.92 2.32 -21.59
C GLU A 328 -18.12 2.06 -20.09
N ASP A 329 -17.77 0.85 -19.62
CA ASP A 329 -17.89 0.49 -18.21
C ASP A 329 -16.93 1.25 -17.28
N PHE A 330 -15.85 1.86 -17.79
CA PHE A 330 -14.95 2.70 -17.00
C PHE A 330 -15.65 3.93 -16.43
N VAL A 331 -16.67 4.45 -17.12
CA VAL A 331 -17.50 5.55 -16.60
C VAL A 331 -18.22 5.13 -15.33
N TRP A 332 -18.75 3.90 -15.29
CA TRP A 332 -19.43 3.36 -14.11
C TRP A 332 -18.46 3.11 -12.96
N TRP A 333 -17.27 2.61 -13.26
CA TRP A 333 -16.19 2.49 -12.29
C TRP A 333 -15.84 3.84 -11.64
N LEU A 334 -15.84 4.94 -12.38
CA LEU A 334 -15.46 6.25 -11.84
C LEU A 334 -16.60 7.01 -11.12
N ILE A 335 -17.86 6.80 -11.52
CA ILE A 335 -19.00 7.59 -11.02
C ILE A 335 -19.69 6.96 -9.79
N LEU A 336 -19.71 5.63 -9.69
CA LEU A 336 -20.22 4.90 -8.51
C LEU A 336 -19.25 5.02 -7.33
#